data_AF-A0A1Y5ERR8-F1
#
_entry.id   AF-A0A1Y5ERR8-F1
#
_cell.length_a   1.000
_cell.length_b   1.000
_cell.length_c   1.000
_cell.angle_alpha   90.00
_cell.angle_beta   90.00
_cell.angle_gamma   90.00
#
_symmetry.space_group_name_H-M   'P 1'
#
loop_
_entity.id
_entity.type
_entity.pdbx_description
1 polymer ?
#
loop_
_entity_poly.entity_id
_entity_poly.type
_entity_poly.pdbx_seq_one_letter_code
_entity_poly.pdbx_strand_id
1 'polypeptide(L)' 'MHEIKDRFRGFLPVVIDVETAGFNNKTDALLEIAASILRMDDDGELY' A
#
# COMPACT_ATOMS: atom_id res chain seq x y z
N MET A 1 -8.63 -15.75 -15.77
CA MET A 1 -7.42 -15.04 -15.33
C MET A 1 -7.90 -13.88 -14.49
N HIS A 2 -7.59 -13.88 -13.20
CA HIS A 2 -7.92 -12.78 -12.31
C HIS A 2 -6.81 -11.73 -12.41
N GLU A 3 -7.11 -10.52 -12.86
CA GLU A 3 -6.13 -9.42 -12.88
C GLU A 3 -6.38 -8.46 -11.71
N ILE A 4 -5.30 -7.93 -11.13
CA ILE A 4 -5.39 -7.05 -9.94
C ILE A 4 -6.21 -5.80 -10.23
N LYS A 5 -6.17 -5.30 -11.48
CA LYS A 5 -6.95 -4.16 -11.94
C LYS A 5 -8.46 -4.42 -11.83
N ASP A 6 -8.93 -5.64 -12.04
CA ASP A 6 -10.35 -5.94 -12.02
C ASP A 6 -10.87 -5.99 -10.57
N ARG A 7 -10.03 -6.48 -9.65
CA ARG A 7 -10.33 -6.54 -8.21
C ARG A 7 -10.43 -5.17 -7.55
N PHE A 8 -9.66 -4.20 -8.04
CA PHE A 8 -9.57 -2.84 -7.49
C PHE A 8 -9.97 -1.75 -8.48
N ARG A 9 -10.77 -2.09 -9.51
CA ARG A 9 -11.36 -1.12 -10.46
C ARG A 9 -10.32 -0.19 -11.12
N GLY A 10 -9.15 -0.74 -11.45
CA GLY A 10 -8.03 -0.05 -12.06
C GLY A 10 -7.00 0.51 -11.09
N PHE A 11 -7.20 0.40 -9.77
CA PHE A 11 -6.21 0.83 -8.78
C PHE A 11 -5.17 -0.27 -8.53
N LEU A 12 -3.91 0.13 -8.33
CA LEU A 12 -2.83 -0.73 -7.84
C LEU A 12 -2.65 -0.49 -6.34
N PRO A 13 -3.02 -1.45 -5.47
CA PRO A 13 -2.84 -1.28 -4.04
C PRO A 13 -1.36 -1.36 -3.64
N VAL A 14 -0.95 -0.44 -2.74
CA VAL A 14 0.38 -0.38 -2.13
C VAL A 14 0.18 -0.24 -0.62
N VAL A 15 0.75 -1.15 0.14
CA VAL A 15 0.77 -1.08 1.61
C VAL A 15 1.83 -0.06 2.02
N ILE A 16 1.45 0.89 2.87
CA ILE A 16 2.31 1.96 3.35
C ILE A 16 2.32 1.92 4.87
N ASP A 17 3.51 2.04 5.44
CA ASP A 17 3.72 2.27 6.86
C ASP A 17 4.66 3.48 7.05
N VAL A 18 4.43 4.25 8.10
CA VAL A 18 5.17 5.49 8.38
C VAL A 18 5.45 5.62 9.87
N GLU A 19 6.68 6.01 10.20
CA GLU A 19 7.06 6.38 11.56
C GLU A 19 7.24 7.88 11.65
N THR A 20 6.70 8.50 12.70
CA THR A 20 6.60 9.96 12.82
C THR A 20 7.06 10.43 14.19
N ALA A 21 7.54 11.67 14.26
CA ALA A 21 7.95 12.31 15.52
C ALA A 21 6.77 12.75 16.41
N GLY A 22 5.53 12.51 15.98
CA GLY A 22 4.31 12.90 16.68
C GLY A 22 3.06 12.72 15.82
N PHE A 23 1.89 13.02 16.39
CA PHE A 23 0.60 12.70 15.78
C PHE A 23 0.06 13.77 14.80
N ASN A 24 0.61 14.98 14.81
CA ASN A 24 0.15 16.06 13.95
C ASN A 24 0.90 16.06 12.62
N ASN A 25 0.26 15.53 11.57
CA ASN A 25 0.85 15.42 10.24
C ASN A 25 1.28 16.75 9.58
N LYS A 26 0.81 17.91 10.08
CA LYS A 26 1.22 19.22 9.54
C LYS A 26 2.48 19.77 10.18
N THR A 27 2.82 19.33 11.39
CA THR A 27 3.92 19.92 12.18
C THR A 27 4.99 18.92 12.56
N ASP A 28 4.62 17.65 12.67
CA ASP A 28 5.49 16.62 13.22
C ASP A 28 6.21 15.91 12.07
N ALA A 29 7.51 15.67 12.24
CA ALA A 29 8.35 15.13 11.17
C ALA A 29 8.00 13.68 10.83
N LEU A 30 8.09 13.34 9.54
CA LEU A 30 8.21 11.96 9.07
C LEU A 30 9.64 11.48 9.32
N LEU A 31 9.79 10.32 9.96
CA LEU A 31 11.08 9.73 10.32
C LEU A 31 11.45 8.58 9.40
N GLU A 32 10.52 7.66 9.16
CA GLU A 32 10.72 6.50 8.29
C GLU A 32 9.47 6.24 7.44
N ILE A 33 9.67 5.60 6.28
CA ILE A 33 8.60 5.15 5.40
C ILE A 33 8.94 3.80 4.81
N ALA A 34 7.96 2.89 4.83
CA ALA A 34 8.02 1.60 4.15
C ALA A 34 6.87 1.49 3.14
N ALA A 35 7.14 0.85 2.01
CA ALA A 35 6.15 0.60 0.96
C ALA A 35 6.29 -0.82 0.42
N SER A 36 5.17 -1.53 0.28
CA SER A 36 5.10 -2.85 -0.35
C SER A 36 4.01 -2.90 -1.40
N ILE A 37 4.37 -3.29 -2.62
CA ILE A 37 3.43 -3.44 -3.74
C ILE A 37 2.79 -4.81 -3.63
N LEU A 38 1.46 -4.86 -3.54
CA LEU A 38 0.74 -6.13 -3.58
C LEU A 38 0.71 -6.69 -5.00
N ARG A 39 0.91 -8.00 -5.08
CA ARG A 39 0.72 -8.78 -6.29
C ARG A 39 -0.45 -9.74 -6.10
N MET A 40 -0.91 -10.28 -7.21
CA MET A 40 -1.95 -11.30 -7.23
C MET A 40 -1.52 -12.39 -8.19
N ASP A 41 -1.70 -13.64 -7.78
CA ASP A 41 -1.44 -14.78 -8.65
C ASP A 41 -2.66 -15.10 -9.54
N ASP A 42 -2.53 -16.14 -10.36
CA ASP A 42 -3.56 -16.54 -11.32
C ASP A 42 -4.83 -17.10 -10.66
N ASP A 43 -4.72 -17.61 -9.42
CA ASP A 43 -5.84 -18.12 -8.62
C ASP A 43 -6.61 -16.98 -7.92
N GLY A 44 -6.04 -15.76 -7.93
CA GLY A 44 -6.64 -14.56 -7.36
C GLY A 44 -6.22 -14.27 -5.92
N GLU A 45 -5.19 -14.94 -5.41
CA GLU A 45 -4.66 -14.74 -4.05
C GLU A 45 -3.67 -13.58 -4.01
N LEU A 46 -3.77 -12.73 -2.97
CA LEU A 46 -2.92 -11.55 -2.79
C LEU A 46 -1.68 -11.88 -1.96
N TYR A 47 -0.53 -11.36 -2.37
CA TYR A 47 0.75 -11.51 -1.66
C TYR A 47 1.66 -10.28 -1.81
#